data_AF-A0A6J4QGW9-F1
#
_entry.id   AF-A0A6J4QGW9-F1
#
_cell.length_a   1.000
_cell.length_b   1.000
_cell.length_c   1.000
_cell.angle_alpha   90.00
_cell.angle_beta   90.00
_cell.angle_gamma   90.00
#
_symmetry.space_group_name_H-M   'P 1'
#
loop_
_entity.id
_entity.type
_entity.pdbx_description
1 polymer ?
#
loop_
_entity_poly.entity_id
_entity_poly.type
_entity_poly.pdbx_seq_one_letter_code
_entity_poly.pdbx_strand_id
1 'polypeptide(L)'
;GPLDEEARKRGNSCYFPGHVIPMLPEILSNGVCSLQEGVPRLCKSAFITYDEEARPVSTRFANTIIKSRKRLRYREAQALLDRAEKIPHPEGDKTRADYEPAVLTLLDEMDDLAKRLQKRRRAQGQVVLELPEVELVLDEEGKVVDAVPEDQSFTHTLIEMFMVEANEAVARLLDSLHLPFLRRTHPAPEVESAEKLRQFVHVAGFKLPKQMDRKALQVLLSSVRGKPESFTINIAVLKSLARAEYSPEVVGHFALASEHYCHFTSPIRRYADLTVHRLLDAYFAARGEAGGTQRGKRKVQVDPESVPSYDDLVQLGKHISFTERRGDDAERELRQVKLLELLKQHIGDVYTGVVTGVTNFGVFIQIQPYLVDGLIRYENLMDDWWDVDVKGGFARGQRTGTRIGIGDTAKVVIARVDLPRRELDLAISELRGRTRTGAGTAPDTTKPGQHKPKSTKTHRKGKGISSIATGSGRSQPRGGSAKKSSPGRGRGRAGGTGGGGGGGGGGGGGRGRSR
;
A
#
# COMPACT_ATOMS: atom_id res chain seq x y z
N GLY A 1 -7.75 2.10 -35.34
CA GLY A 1 -8.17 3.41 -35.88
C GLY A 1 -7.50 4.53 -35.08
N PRO A 2 -7.32 5.74 -35.63
CA PRO A 2 -6.32 6.71 -35.13
C PRO A 2 -6.43 7.08 -33.63
N LEU A 3 -7.65 7.26 -33.12
CA LEU A 3 -7.89 7.55 -31.69
C LEU A 3 -7.42 6.39 -30.79
N ASP A 4 -7.66 5.16 -31.21
CA ASP A 4 -7.27 3.94 -30.48
C ASP A 4 -5.77 3.70 -30.55
N GLU A 5 -5.15 3.96 -31.70
CA GLU A 5 -3.70 3.84 -31.90
C GLU A 5 -2.92 4.82 -31.02
N GLU A 6 -3.35 6.08 -30.95
CA GLU A 6 -2.74 7.09 -30.06
C GLU A 6 -3.04 6.81 -28.59
N ALA A 7 -4.26 6.37 -28.24
CA ALA A 7 -4.59 5.97 -26.87
C ALA A 7 -3.76 4.76 -26.40
N ARG A 8 -3.58 3.75 -27.25
CA ARG A 8 -2.69 2.60 -27.02
C ARG A 8 -1.25 3.06 -26.84
N LYS A 9 -0.75 3.93 -27.73
CA LYS A 9 0.62 4.48 -27.70
C LYS A 9 0.91 5.31 -26.45
N ARG A 10 -0.06 6.08 -25.94
CA ARG A 10 0.03 6.79 -24.65
C ARG A 10 -0.06 5.84 -23.46
N GLY A 11 -0.97 4.87 -23.53
CA GLY A 11 -1.21 3.84 -22.50
C GLY A 11 -1.97 4.36 -21.28
N ASN A 12 -1.57 5.52 -20.74
CA ASN A 12 -2.19 6.19 -19.60
C ASN A 12 -2.12 7.73 -19.77
N SER A 13 -2.94 8.47 -19.01
CA SER A 13 -2.77 9.92 -18.80
C SER A 13 -1.67 10.18 -17.77
N CYS A 14 -0.89 11.25 -17.95
CA CYS A 14 0.14 11.69 -17.00
C CYS A 14 -0.29 12.99 -16.31
N TYR A 15 -0.08 13.13 -15.00
CA TYR A 15 -0.66 14.18 -14.15
C TYR A 15 0.41 15.07 -13.51
N PHE A 16 1.03 15.94 -14.32
CA PHE A 16 2.03 16.88 -13.83
C PHE A 16 1.39 18.00 -12.96
N PRO A 17 2.14 18.61 -12.03
CA PRO A 17 1.68 19.80 -11.32
C PRO A 17 1.22 20.89 -12.31
N GLY A 18 -0.06 21.26 -12.24
CA GLY A 18 -0.68 22.26 -13.12
C GLY A 18 -0.98 21.83 -14.56
N HIS A 19 -0.59 20.62 -14.99
CA HIS A 19 -0.77 20.20 -16.39
C HIS A 19 -1.01 18.69 -16.54
N VAL A 20 -2.03 18.32 -17.32
CA VAL A 20 -2.34 16.91 -17.62
C VAL A 20 -2.02 16.63 -19.09
N ILE A 21 -1.30 15.55 -19.37
CA ILE A 21 -1.20 14.98 -20.72
C ILE A 21 -2.20 13.83 -20.79
N PRO A 22 -3.40 14.02 -21.38
CA PRO A 22 -4.45 13.01 -21.33
C PRO A 22 -4.23 11.90 -22.36
N MET A 23 -4.69 10.69 -22.05
CA MET A 23 -4.68 9.54 -22.96
C MET A 23 -5.61 9.74 -24.17
N LEU A 24 -6.74 10.43 -23.97
CA LEU A 24 -7.73 10.77 -24.99
C LEU A 24 -7.78 12.30 -25.19
N PRO A 25 -8.21 12.81 -26.36
CA PRO A 25 -8.44 14.24 -26.57
C PRO A 25 -9.45 14.83 -25.57
N GLU A 26 -9.24 16.07 -25.15
CA GLU A 26 -10.02 16.73 -24.09
C GLU A 26 -11.52 16.84 -24.40
N ILE A 27 -11.88 17.00 -25.68
CA ILE A 27 -13.26 17.00 -26.18
C ILE A 27 -14.00 15.71 -25.76
N LEU A 28 -13.28 14.58 -25.70
CA LEU A 28 -13.79 13.31 -25.21
C LEU A 28 -13.66 13.21 -23.68
N SER A 29 -12.47 13.43 -23.12
CA SER A 29 -12.23 13.19 -21.68
C SER A 29 -13.02 14.11 -20.77
N ASN A 30 -13.12 15.39 -21.12
CA ASN A 30 -13.70 16.45 -20.31
C ASN A 30 -15.15 16.75 -20.74
N GLY A 31 -15.48 16.47 -22.01
CA GLY A 31 -16.81 16.61 -22.61
C GLY A 31 -17.61 15.31 -22.63
N VAL A 32 -17.51 14.56 -23.73
CA VAL A 32 -18.45 13.47 -24.08
C VAL A 32 -18.43 12.29 -23.10
N CYS A 33 -17.25 11.90 -22.62
CA CYS A 33 -17.09 10.78 -21.67
C CYS A 33 -17.21 11.22 -20.19
N SER A 34 -17.13 12.52 -19.91
CA SER A 34 -17.21 13.07 -18.55
C SER A 34 -18.63 12.99 -18.00
N LEU A 35 -18.77 12.49 -16.75
CA LEU A 35 -20.07 12.28 -16.07
C LEU A 35 -20.59 13.58 -15.43
N GLN A 36 -20.78 14.61 -16.27
CA GLN A 36 -21.19 15.96 -15.87
C GLN A 36 -22.55 15.99 -15.13
N GLU A 37 -22.66 16.88 -14.14
CA GLU A 37 -23.92 17.14 -13.42
C GLU A 37 -25.01 17.60 -14.39
N GLY A 38 -26.22 17.07 -14.23
CA GLY A 38 -27.39 17.49 -14.99
C GLY A 38 -27.44 17.03 -16.46
N VAL A 39 -26.42 16.33 -16.98
CA VAL A 39 -26.39 15.91 -18.40
C VAL A 39 -26.50 14.38 -18.55
N PRO A 40 -27.31 13.87 -19.49
CA PRO A 40 -27.31 12.44 -19.84
C PRO A 40 -25.95 11.96 -20.36
N ARG A 41 -25.55 10.75 -19.97
CA ARG A 41 -24.32 10.07 -20.39
C ARG A 41 -24.49 8.57 -20.53
N LEU A 42 -23.81 8.00 -21.53
CA LEU A 42 -23.70 6.55 -21.72
C LEU A 42 -22.65 5.98 -20.75
N CYS A 43 -22.96 4.87 -20.10
CA CYS A 43 -22.10 4.23 -19.11
C CYS A 43 -22.08 2.71 -19.29
N LYS A 44 -21.04 2.05 -18.75
CA LYS A 44 -21.07 0.63 -18.39
C LYS A 44 -21.26 0.55 -16.88
N SER A 45 -22.35 -0.06 -16.41
CA SER A 45 -22.67 -0.16 -14.99
C SER A 45 -22.47 -1.58 -14.48
N ALA A 46 -21.71 -1.70 -13.38
CA ALA A 46 -21.72 -2.86 -12.51
C ALA A 46 -22.75 -2.65 -11.41
N PHE A 47 -23.74 -3.54 -11.31
CA PHE A 47 -24.70 -3.61 -10.22
C PHE A 47 -24.27 -4.78 -9.33
N ILE A 48 -24.02 -4.51 -8.04
CA ILE A 48 -23.58 -5.52 -7.07
C ILE A 48 -24.57 -5.54 -5.91
N THR A 49 -25.02 -6.73 -5.53
CA THR A 49 -25.87 -6.93 -4.35
C THR A 49 -25.01 -7.47 -3.20
N TYR A 50 -25.23 -6.96 -2.01
CA TYR A 50 -24.48 -7.30 -0.79
C TYR A 50 -25.37 -7.96 0.26
N ASP A 51 -24.76 -8.79 1.11
CA ASP A 51 -25.34 -9.21 2.39
C ASP A 51 -24.92 -8.30 3.55
N GLU A 52 -25.33 -8.64 4.78
CA GLU A 52 -25.08 -7.83 5.98
C GLU A 52 -23.58 -7.72 6.32
N GLU A 53 -22.78 -8.75 6.02
CA GLU A 53 -21.30 -8.70 6.09
C GLU A 53 -20.64 -8.02 4.88
N ALA A 54 -21.42 -7.37 4.01
CA ALA A 54 -20.99 -6.72 2.79
C ALA A 54 -20.25 -7.64 1.80
N ARG A 55 -20.57 -8.95 1.77
CA ARG A 55 -20.07 -9.90 0.77
C ARG A 55 -20.94 -9.82 -0.49
N PRO A 56 -20.36 -9.84 -1.71
CA PRO A 56 -21.12 -9.70 -2.94
C PRO A 56 -21.89 -10.98 -3.27
N VAL A 57 -23.21 -11.00 -3.03
CA VAL A 57 -24.10 -12.16 -3.27
C VAL A 57 -24.63 -12.25 -4.70
N SER A 58 -24.69 -11.13 -5.43
CA SER A 58 -25.11 -11.11 -6.84
C SER A 58 -24.37 -10.01 -7.61
N THR A 59 -24.18 -10.22 -8.91
CA THR A 59 -23.67 -9.19 -9.84
C THR A 59 -24.46 -9.18 -11.15
N ARG A 60 -24.66 -8.00 -11.71
CA ARG A 60 -25.25 -7.79 -13.05
C ARG A 60 -24.51 -6.64 -13.72
N PHE A 61 -24.25 -6.77 -15.01
CA PHE A 61 -23.60 -5.74 -15.83
C PHE A 61 -24.53 -5.33 -16.97
N ALA A 62 -24.50 -4.06 -17.36
CA ALA A 62 -25.22 -3.54 -18.52
C ALA A 62 -24.58 -2.25 -19.06
N ASN A 63 -24.77 -1.99 -20.35
CA ASN A 63 -24.71 -0.64 -20.88
C ASN A 63 -25.95 0.14 -20.36
N THR A 64 -25.77 1.39 -19.94
CA THR A 64 -26.79 2.21 -19.28
C THR A 64 -26.73 3.66 -19.74
N ILE A 65 -27.80 4.42 -19.45
CA ILE A 65 -27.79 5.88 -19.53
C ILE A 65 -28.02 6.42 -18.12
N ILE A 66 -27.15 7.33 -17.65
CA ILE A 66 -27.31 8.02 -16.37
C ILE A 66 -27.41 9.52 -16.58
N LYS A 67 -27.97 10.24 -15.61
CA LYS A 67 -27.92 11.70 -15.50
C LYS A 67 -27.41 12.01 -14.09
N SER A 68 -26.18 12.53 -13.97
CA SER A 68 -25.59 12.78 -12.65
C SER A 68 -26.39 13.84 -11.89
N ARG A 69 -26.78 13.55 -10.64
CA ARG A 69 -27.61 14.44 -9.81
C ARG A 69 -26.80 15.56 -9.18
N LYS A 70 -25.59 15.27 -8.73
CA LYS A 70 -24.69 16.26 -8.12
C LYS A 70 -23.23 15.89 -8.37
N ARG A 71 -22.41 16.89 -8.70
CA ARG A 71 -20.96 16.84 -8.66
C ARG A 71 -20.51 17.40 -7.30
N LEU A 72 -19.90 16.56 -6.48
CA LEU A 72 -19.31 16.92 -5.19
C LEU A 72 -17.77 16.82 -5.26
N ARG A 73 -17.07 17.63 -4.47
CA ARG A 73 -15.67 17.38 -4.07
C ARG A 73 -15.60 16.44 -2.86
N TYR A 74 -14.41 15.89 -2.59
CA TYR A 74 -14.16 15.07 -1.41
C TYR A 74 -14.37 15.84 -0.10
N ARG A 75 -13.64 16.95 0.14
CA ARG A 75 -13.88 17.85 1.31
C ARG A 75 -15.33 18.32 1.46
N GLU A 76 -16.03 18.56 0.35
CA GLU A 76 -17.44 18.96 0.30
C GLU A 76 -18.37 17.82 0.78
N ALA A 77 -18.20 16.62 0.24
CA ALA A 77 -18.92 15.43 0.67
C ALA A 77 -18.56 15.00 2.11
N GLN A 78 -17.32 15.23 2.55
CA GLN A 78 -16.87 14.94 3.91
C GLN A 78 -17.56 15.87 4.91
N ALA A 79 -17.55 17.18 4.66
CA ALA A 79 -18.27 18.15 5.49
C ALA A 79 -19.79 17.89 5.53
N LEU A 80 -20.38 17.39 4.44
CA LEU A 80 -21.77 16.93 4.42
C LEU A 80 -21.97 15.74 5.37
N LEU A 81 -21.16 14.67 5.26
CA LEU A 81 -21.22 13.48 6.13
C LEU A 81 -21.02 13.80 7.61
N ASP A 82 -20.05 14.66 7.92
CA ASP A 82 -19.73 15.12 9.29
C ASP A 82 -20.79 16.10 9.85
N ARG A 83 -21.78 16.48 9.04
CA ARG A 83 -22.90 17.38 9.38
C ARG A 83 -22.43 18.78 9.80
N ALA A 84 -21.35 19.26 9.20
CA ALA A 84 -20.80 20.58 9.46
C ALA A 84 -21.80 21.70 9.10
N GLU A 85 -21.79 22.78 9.88
CA GLU A 85 -22.62 23.97 9.64
C GLU A 85 -22.26 24.67 8.32
N LYS A 86 -20.97 24.60 7.95
CA LYS A 86 -20.37 25.16 6.73
C LYS A 86 -19.80 24.03 5.87
N ILE A 87 -20.17 24.02 4.60
CA ILE A 87 -19.75 23.05 3.58
C ILE A 87 -18.81 23.78 2.60
N PRO A 88 -17.51 23.44 2.55
CA PRO A 88 -16.54 24.16 1.72
C PRO A 88 -16.86 24.08 0.22
N HIS A 89 -17.04 25.23 -0.43
CA HIS A 89 -17.38 25.34 -1.85
C HIS A 89 -16.76 26.62 -2.47
N PRO A 90 -16.22 26.62 -3.71
CA PRO A 90 -15.51 27.78 -4.27
C PRO A 90 -16.36 29.02 -4.53
N GLU A 91 -17.68 28.84 -4.71
CA GLU A 91 -18.67 29.91 -4.82
C GLU A 91 -19.01 30.55 -3.45
N GLY A 92 -18.25 30.25 -2.39
CA GLY A 92 -18.56 30.56 -0.99
C GLY A 92 -19.14 29.35 -0.24
N ASP A 93 -19.01 29.37 1.10
CA ASP A 93 -19.53 28.31 1.98
C ASP A 93 -21.01 28.04 1.74
N LYS A 94 -21.37 26.75 1.64
CA LYS A 94 -22.77 26.28 1.55
C LYS A 94 -23.20 25.63 2.86
N THR A 95 -24.48 25.28 2.97
CA THR A 95 -25.06 24.55 4.11
C THR A 95 -25.60 23.19 3.66
N ARG A 96 -25.99 22.30 4.58
CA ARG A 96 -26.72 21.07 4.21
C ARG A 96 -28.09 21.32 3.55
N ALA A 97 -28.65 22.54 3.61
CA ALA A 97 -29.94 22.87 2.97
C ALA A 97 -29.81 23.10 1.44
N ASP A 98 -28.60 23.37 0.94
CA ASP A 98 -28.33 23.67 -0.48
C ASP A 98 -28.25 22.42 -1.39
N TYR A 99 -28.58 21.23 -0.86
CA TYR A 99 -28.42 19.93 -1.53
C TYR A 99 -29.74 19.15 -1.52
N GLU A 100 -30.07 18.45 -2.62
CA GLU A 100 -31.27 17.61 -2.69
C GLU A 100 -31.27 16.56 -1.54
N PRO A 101 -32.36 16.42 -0.75
CA PRO A 101 -32.40 15.46 0.36
C PRO A 101 -32.07 14.02 -0.05
N ALA A 102 -32.45 13.61 -1.26
CA ALA A 102 -32.12 12.29 -1.81
C ALA A 102 -30.61 12.09 -2.04
N VAL A 103 -29.86 13.15 -2.34
CA VAL A 103 -28.39 13.10 -2.45
C VAL A 103 -27.76 12.97 -1.06
N LEU A 104 -28.32 13.62 -0.04
CA LEU A 104 -27.86 13.50 1.35
C LEU A 104 -28.12 12.09 1.91
N THR A 105 -29.31 11.51 1.67
CA THR A 105 -29.62 10.13 2.08
C THR A 105 -28.70 9.13 1.38
N LEU A 106 -28.52 9.25 0.06
CA LEU A 106 -27.62 8.38 -0.70
C LEU A 106 -26.16 8.49 -0.21
N LEU A 107 -25.71 9.69 0.18
CA LEU A 107 -24.37 9.89 0.71
C LEU A 107 -24.19 9.23 2.09
N ASP A 108 -25.16 9.39 2.99
CA ASP A 108 -25.18 8.71 4.30
C ASP A 108 -25.22 7.15 4.12
N GLU A 109 -25.96 6.63 3.13
CA GLU A 109 -25.98 5.20 2.77
C GLU A 109 -24.64 4.70 2.18
N MET A 110 -24.02 5.51 1.33
CA MET A 110 -22.72 5.20 0.70
C MET A 110 -21.59 5.11 1.75
N ASP A 111 -21.60 5.98 2.75
CA ASP A 111 -20.63 5.98 3.85
C ASP A 111 -20.70 4.70 4.71
N ASP A 112 -21.90 4.29 5.13
CA ASP A 112 -22.09 3.06 5.91
C ASP A 112 -21.71 1.81 5.09
N LEU A 113 -22.11 1.74 3.81
CA LEU A 113 -21.68 0.62 2.95
C LEU A 113 -20.16 0.59 2.78
N ALA A 114 -19.50 1.73 2.56
CA ALA A 114 -18.05 1.80 2.43
C ALA A 114 -17.31 1.41 3.72
N LYS A 115 -17.83 1.81 4.90
CA LYS A 115 -17.29 1.40 6.21
C LYS A 115 -17.39 -0.12 6.40
N ARG A 116 -18.51 -0.74 5.99
CA ARG A 116 -18.70 -2.19 6.01
C ARG A 116 -17.78 -2.91 5.02
N LEU A 117 -17.62 -2.40 3.80
CA LEU A 117 -16.69 -2.93 2.79
C LEU A 117 -15.22 -2.85 3.26
N GLN A 118 -14.78 -1.72 3.81
CA GLN A 118 -13.42 -1.55 4.34
C GLN A 118 -13.14 -2.53 5.50
N LYS A 119 -14.12 -2.73 6.40
CA LYS A 119 -14.03 -3.73 7.49
C LYS A 119 -13.87 -5.14 6.92
N ARG A 120 -14.65 -5.51 5.90
CA ARG A 120 -14.57 -6.81 5.20
C ARG A 120 -13.19 -7.01 4.57
N ARG A 121 -12.68 -6.04 3.80
CA ARG A 121 -11.38 -6.13 3.11
C ARG A 121 -10.20 -6.19 4.07
N ARG A 122 -10.22 -5.40 5.17
CA ARG A 122 -9.22 -5.52 6.24
C ARG A 122 -9.21 -6.92 6.85
N ALA A 123 -10.38 -7.52 7.13
CA ALA A 123 -10.47 -8.89 7.63
C ALA A 123 -9.99 -9.95 6.60
N GLN A 124 -10.18 -9.71 5.29
CA GLN A 124 -9.63 -10.52 4.20
C GLN A 124 -8.10 -10.36 4.01
N GLY A 125 -7.47 -9.40 4.70
CA GLY A 125 -6.02 -9.18 4.69
C GLY A 125 -5.55 -8.04 3.79
N GLN A 126 -6.41 -7.05 3.45
CA GLN A 126 -5.97 -5.88 2.68
C GLN A 126 -4.86 -5.13 3.45
N VAL A 127 -3.72 -4.92 2.79
CA VAL A 127 -2.63 -4.10 3.30
C VAL A 127 -2.90 -2.66 2.88
N VAL A 128 -3.01 -1.77 3.86
CA VAL A 128 -3.15 -0.32 3.66
C VAL A 128 -1.90 0.34 4.22
N LEU A 129 -1.24 1.18 3.42
CA LEU A 129 -0.06 1.94 3.82
C LEU A 129 -0.48 3.38 4.13
N GLU A 130 -0.04 3.88 5.27
CA GLU A 130 -0.24 5.26 5.70
C GLU A 130 0.99 6.07 5.29
N LEU A 131 0.98 6.51 4.04
CA LEU A 131 1.95 7.41 3.46
C LEU A 131 1.29 8.80 3.37
N PRO A 132 1.88 9.85 3.96
CA PRO A 132 1.47 11.22 3.69
C PRO A 132 1.93 11.59 2.27
N GLU A 133 1.15 12.41 1.60
CA GLU A 133 1.49 13.03 0.31
C GLU A 133 1.22 14.54 0.37
N VAL A 134 1.75 15.30 -0.59
CA VAL A 134 1.63 16.77 -0.63
C VAL A 134 1.12 17.26 -1.99
N GLU A 135 0.08 18.09 -1.95
CA GLU A 135 -0.45 18.86 -3.08
C GLU A 135 0.41 20.12 -3.26
N LEU A 136 0.88 20.39 -4.48
CA LEU A 136 1.60 21.65 -4.78
C LEU A 136 0.59 22.76 -5.08
N VAL A 137 0.69 23.88 -4.37
CA VAL A 137 -0.10 25.08 -4.61
C VAL A 137 0.61 25.92 -5.67
N LEU A 138 -0.09 26.23 -6.74
CA LEU A 138 0.43 27.01 -7.88
C LEU A 138 -0.23 28.38 -7.97
N ASP A 139 0.52 29.38 -8.43
CA ASP A 139 -0.01 30.68 -8.86
C ASP A 139 -0.57 30.63 -10.30
N GLU A 140 -1.09 31.76 -10.79
CA GLU A 140 -1.70 31.87 -12.13
C GLU A 140 -0.66 31.64 -13.26
N GLU A 141 0.61 31.92 -12.98
CA GLU A 141 1.76 31.65 -13.84
C GLU A 141 2.26 30.18 -13.78
N GLY A 142 1.69 29.34 -12.91
CA GLY A 142 2.05 27.92 -12.77
C GLY A 142 3.36 27.66 -12.00
N LYS A 143 3.86 28.64 -11.25
CA LYS A 143 4.98 28.50 -10.31
C LYS A 143 4.44 28.02 -8.96
N VAL A 144 5.26 27.25 -8.22
CA VAL A 144 4.90 26.81 -6.86
C VAL A 144 5.03 27.97 -5.88
N VAL A 145 3.96 28.21 -5.12
CA VAL A 145 3.93 29.19 -4.03
C VAL A 145 3.90 28.54 -2.65
N ASP A 146 3.36 27.31 -2.53
CA ASP A 146 3.36 26.52 -1.30
C ASP A 146 3.19 25.02 -1.62
N ALA A 147 3.31 24.15 -0.61
CA ALA A 147 2.85 22.76 -0.70
C ALA A 147 2.17 22.33 0.59
N VAL A 148 0.97 21.78 0.46
CA VAL A 148 0.10 21.42 1.60
C VAL A 148 -0.12 19.90 1.67
N PRO A 149 -0.38 19.32 2.85
CA PRO A 149 -0.75 17.91 2.95
C PRO A 149 -2.00 17.59 2.12
N GLU A 150 -2.00 16.44 1.44
CA GLU A 150 -3.15 15.97 0.65
C GLU A 150 -4.40 15.75 1.53
N ASP A 151 -5.58 15.88 0.92
CA ASP A 151 -6.88 15.66 1.56
C ASP A 151 -7.09 14.19 2.00
N GLN A 152 -6.82 13.87 3.26
CA GLN A 152 -7.03 12.53 3.83
C GLN A 152 -8.50 12.24 4.26
N SER A 153 -9.48 12.95 3.70
CA SER A 153 -10.92 12.74 3.97
C SER A 153 -11.37 11.31 3.67
N PHE A 154 -12.19 10.70 4.54
CA PHE A 154 -12.70 9.33 4.36
C PHE A 154 -13.47 9.14 3.05
N THR A 155 -14.05 10.20 2.49
CA THR A 155 -14.69 10.21 1.17
C THR A 155 -13.79 9.71 0.02
N HIS A 156 -12.46 9.85 0.12
CA HIS A 156 -11.55 9.23 -0.85
C HIS A 156 -11.60 7.71 -0.77
N THR A 157 -11.47 7.16 0.44
CA THR A 157 -11.56 5.71 0.69
C THR A 157 -12.96 5.16 0.41
N LEU A 158 -14.01 5.96 0.61
CA LEU A 158 -15.39 5.62 0.24
C LEU A 158 -15.49 5.31 -1.25
N ILE A 159 -14.97 6.19 -2.11
CA ILE A 159 -14.91 5.96 -3.55
C ILE A 159 -13.95 4.81 -3.90
N GLU A 160 -12.77 4.72 -3.25
CA GLU A 160 -11.82 3.61 -3.43
C GLU A 160 -12.51 2.25 -3.26
N MET A 161 -13.25 2.03 -2.16
CA MET A 161 -13.94 0.77 -1.90
C MET A 161 -14.89 0.40 -3.04
N PHE A 162 -15.73 1.32 -3.51
CA PHE A 162 -16.64 1.05 -4.62
C PHE A 162 -15.91 0.78 -5.95
N MET A 163 -14.78 1.46 -6.20
CA MET A 163 -13.99 1.22 -7.40
C MET A 163 -13.34 -0.17 -7.37
N VAL A 164 -12.80 -0.60 -6.23
CA VAL A 164 -12.20 -1.93 -6.06
C VAL A 164 -13.26 -3.03 -6.15
N GLU A 165 -14.46 -2.85 -5.58
CA GLU A 165 -15.58 -3.79 -5.73
C GLU A 165 -16.00 -3.98 -7.20
N ALA A 166 -16.13 -2.90 -7.96
CA ALA A 166 -16.48 -2.96 -9.39
C ALA A 166 -15.39 -3.65 -10.22
N ASN A 167 -14.12 -3.33 -9.95
CA ASN A 167 -12.94 -3.94 -10.55
C ASN A 167 -12.88 -5.48 -10.31
N GLU A 168 -13.15 -5.94 -9.09
CA GLU A 168 -13.22 -7.38 -8.77
C GLU A 168 -14.47 -8.07 -9.32
N ALA A 169 -15.60 -7.36 -9.43
CA ALA A 169 -16.81 -7.91 -10.02
C ALA A 169 -16.63 -8.19 -11.52
N VAL A 170 -16.02 -7.25 -12.26
CA VAL A 170 -15.71 -7.44 -13.69
C VAL A 170 -14.62 -8.49 -13.89
N ALA A 171 -13.56 -8.50 -13.06
CA ALA A 171 -12.53 -9.52 -13.14
C ALA A 171 -13.11 -10.94 -12.96
N ARG A 172 -13.94 -11.16 -11.93
CA ARG A 172 -14.62 -12.45 -11.70
C ARG A 172 -15.56 -12.85 -12.84
N LEU A 173 -16.26 -11.90 -13.46
CA LEU A 173 -17.09 -12.20 -14.64
C LEU A 173 -16.23 -12.78 -15.77
N LEU A 174 -15.20 -12.04 -16.20
CA LEU A 174 -14.37 -12.42 -17.35
C LEU A 174 -13.60 -13.74 -17.09
N ASP A 175 -13.16 -13.96 -15.85
CA ASP A 175 -12.49 -15.20 -15.41
C ASP A 175 -13.45 -16.41 -15.42
N SER A 176 -14.69 -16.23 -14.97
CA SER A 176 -15.74 -17.26 -15.01
C SER A 176 -16.19 -17.65 -16.43
N LEU A 177 -15.90 -16.81 -17.42
CA LEU A 177 -16.10 -17.06 -18.86
C LEU A 177 -14.83 -17.62 -19.54
N HIS A 178 -13.74 -17.81 -18.77
CA HIS A 178 -12.41 -18.23 -19.21
C HIS A 178 -11.81 -17.34 -20.32
N LEU A 179 -12.14 -16.05 -20.29
CA LEU A 179 -11.59 -15.08 -21.24
C LEU A 179 -10.17 -14.66 -20.81
N PRO A 180 -9.23 -14.50 -21.76
CA PRO A 180 -7.97 -13.82 -21.49
C PRO A 180 -8.22 -12.31 -21.43
N PHE A 181 -7.69 -11.64 -20.40
CA PHE A 181 -7.81 -10.20 -20.20
C PHE A 181 -6.69 -9.68 -19.29
N LEU A 182 -6.35 -8.40 -19.42
CA LEU A 182 -5.38 -7.73 -18.54
C LEU A 182 -5.88 -7.68 -17.10
N ARG A 183 -5.29 -8.50 -16.25
CA ARG A 183 -5.36 -8.36 -14.79
C ARG A 183 -4.42 -7.24 -14.36
N ARG A 184 -4.70 -6.62 -13.22
CA ARG A 184 -3.74 -5.77 -12.51
C ARG A 184 -3.10 -6.65 -11.46
N THR A 185 -1.99 -7.27 -11.82
CA THR A 185 -1.28 -8.25 -10.99
C THR A 185 -0.38 -7.54 -9.98
N HIS A 186 -0.24 -8.13 -8.80
CA HIS A 186 0.74 -7.71 -7.78
C HIS A 186 1.15 -8.97 -7.01
N PRO A 187 2.29 -9.60 -7.32
CA PRO A 187 2.73 -10.81 -6.64
C PRO A 187 3.06 -10.55 -5.17
N ALA A 188 3.29 -11.63 -4.42
CA ALA A 188 3.84 -11.53 -3.07
C ALA A 188 5.29 -11.00 -3.10
N PRO A 189 5.77 -10.34 -2.02
CA PRO A 189 7.15 -9.91 -1.89
C PRO A 189 8.17 -11.04 -2.08
N GLU A 190 9.26 -10.74 -2.78
CA GLU A 190 10.39 -11.66 -2.92
C GLU A 190 11.08 -11.94 -1.58
N VAL A 191 11.68 -13.12 -1.45
CA VAL A 191 12.32 -13.58 -0.20
C VAL A 191 13.43 -12.63 0.26
N GLU A 192 14.23 -12.09 -0.67
CA GLU A 192 15.29 -11.14 -0.33
C GLU A 192 14.72 -9.80 0.18
N SER A 193 13.67 -9.28 -0.46
CA SER A 193 12.98 -8.06 -0.05
C SER A 193 12.27 -8.21 1.31
N ALA A 194 11.68 -9.37 1.57
CA ALA A 194 11.11 -9.72 2.86
C ALA A 194 12.17 -9.82 3.97
N GLU A 195 13.33 -10.42 3.71
CA GLU A 195 14.44 -10.51 4.67
C GLU A 195 15.10 -9.12 4.91
N LYS A 196 15.21 -8.27 3.89
CA LYS A 196 15.63 -6.85 4.04
C LYS A 196 14.66 -6.07 4.93
N LEU A 197 13.35 -6.18 4.69
CA LEU A 197 12.35 -5.55 5.56
C LEU A 197 12.45 -6.08 6.99
N ARG A 198 12.57 -7.41 7.17
CA ARG A 198 12.68 -8.03 8.50
C ARG A 198 13.87 -7.50 9.29
N GLN A 199 15.02 -7.26 8.63
CA GLN A 199 16.20 -6.64 9.26
C GLN A 199 15.94 -5.19 9.65
N PHE A 200 15.39 -4.38 8.74
CA PHE A 200 15.06 -2.97 8.96
C PHE A 200 14.03 -2.76 10.11
N VAL A 201 12.97 -3.56 10.10
CA VAL A 201 11.92 -3.57 11.14
C VAL A 201 12.50 -3.99 12.49
N HIS A 202 13.46 -4.93 12.51
CA HIS A 202 14.16 -5.31 13.73
C HIS A 202 15.02 -4.17 14.29
N VAL A 203 15.76 -3.48 13.43
CA VAL A 203 16.55 -2.27 13.74
C VAL A 203 15.71 -1.17 14.36
N ALA A 204 14.50 -0.92 13.83
CA ALA A 204 13.58 0.09 14.35
C ALA A 204 13.03 -0.23 15.76
N GLY A 205 13.20 -1.47 16.23
CA GLY A 205 12.74 -1.97 17.53
C GLY A 205 11.55 -2.94 17.47
N PHE A 206 11.12 -3.34 16.27
CA PHE A 206 9.93 -4.14 16.04
C PHE A 206 10.26 -5.61 15.73
N LYS A 207 9.23 -6.45 15.53
CA LYS A 207 9.37 -7.86 15.19
C LYS A 207 8.43 -8.21 14.05
N LEU A 208 8.99 -8.83 13.01
CA LEU A 208 8.27 -9.40 11.87
C LEU A 208 8.60 -10.89 11.80
N PRO A 209 7.61 -11.81 11.66
CA PRO A 209 7.86 -13.25 11.56
C PRO A 209 8.65 -13.61 10.29
N LYS A 210 9.32 -14.76 10.31
CA LYS A 210 10.14 -15.23 9.16
C LYS A 210 9.28 -15.57 7.93
N GLN A 211 8.07 -16.09 8.13
CA GLN A 211 7.06 -16.12 7.08
C GLN A 211 6.27 -14.81 7.15
N MET A 212 6.51 -13.93 6.19
CA MET A 212 5.85 -12.63 6.09
C MET A 212 4.59 -12.76 5.24
N ASP A 213 3.43 -12.86 5.89
CA ASP A 213 2.14 -12.84 5.22
C ASP A 213 1.45 -11.46 5.33
N ARG A 214 0.27 -11.34 4.71
CA ARG A 214 -0.54 -10.12 4.76
C ARG A 214 -0.91 -9.72 6.20
N LYS A 215 -1.19 -10.69 7.08
CA LYS A 215 -1.55 -10.42 8.49
C LYS A 215 -0.35 -9.93 9.29
N ALA A 216 0.85 -10.48 9.06
CA ALA A 216 2.09 -9.99 9.66
C ALA A 216 2.35 -8.52 9.31
N LEU A 217 2.13 -8.13 8.05
CA LEU A 217 2.23 -6.73 7.62
C LEU A 217 1.14 -5.86 8.28
N GLN A 218 -0.12 -6.29 8.30
CA GLN A 218 -1.20 -5.56 8.98
C GLN A 218 -0.91 -5.34 10.48
N VAL A 219 -0.37 -6.34 11.18
CA VAL A 219 0.01 -6.24 12.60
C VAL A 219 1.18 -5.26 12.78
N LEU A 220 2.22 -5.33 11.93
CA LEU A 220 3.32 -4.37 11.95
C LEU A 220 2.82 -2.93 11.77
N LEU A 221 2.05 -2.68 10.71
CA LEU A 221 1.53 -1.36 10.36
C LEU A 221 0.62 -0.80 11.46
N SER A 222 -0.29 -1.63 12.00
CA SER A 222 -1.12 -1.26 13.15
C SER A 222 -0.30 -0.95 14.41
N SER A 223 0.87 -1.58 14.57
CA SER A 223 1.75 -1.36 15.73
C SER A 223 2.64 -0.11 15.63
N VAL A 224 2.76 0.50 14.45
CA VAL A 224 3.55 1.74 14.23
C VAL A 224 2.71 2.99 14.05
N ARG A 225 1.42 2.87 13.69
CA ARG A 225 0.49 4.02 13.54
C ARG A 225 0.61 5.00 14.72
N GLY A 226 0.76 6.28 14.41
CA GLY A 226 0.88 7.36 15.41
C GLY A 226 2.24 7.50 16.09
N LYS A 227 3.26 6.73 15.70
CA LYS A 227 4.63 6.84 16.22
C LYS A 227 5.57 7.55 15.23
N PRO A 228 6.70 8.13 15.68
CA PRO A 228 7.68 8.79 14.80
C PRO A 228 8.19 7.87 13.68
N GLU A 229 8.43 6.58 13.98
CA GLU A 229 8.84 5.58 12.99
C GLU A 229 7.76 5.20 11.95
N SER A 230 6.50 5.64 12.09
CA SER A 230 5.38 5.17 11.26
C SER A 230 5.64 5.38 9.76
N PHE A 231 6.04 6.59 9.37
CA PHE A 231 6.36 6.92 7.98
C PHE A 231 7.45 6.00 7.42
N THR A 232 8.57 5.92 8.15
CA THR A 232 9.76 5.19 7.74
C THR A 232 9.52 3.68 7.64
N ILE A 233 8.64 3.12 8.47
CA ILE A 233 8.20 1.71 8.37
C ILE A 233 7.23 1.52 7.20
N ASN A 234 6.28 2.43 6.95
CA ASN A 234 5.39 2.35 5.79
C ASN A 234 6.19 2.39 4.47
N ILE A 235 7.18 3.28 4.36
CA ILE A 235 8.12 3.36 3.23
C ILE A 235 8.95 2.07 3.09
N ALA A 236 9.41 1.47 4.19
CA ALA A 236 10.14 0.21 4.13
C ALA A 236 9.26 -0.95 3.67
N VAL A 237 8.00 -1.03 4.12
CA VAL A 237 7.04 -2.01 3.62
C VAL A 237 6.78 -1.78 2.13
N LEU A 238 6.50 -0.54 1.69
CA LEU A 238 6.33 -0.21 0.28
C LEU A 238 7.51 -0.69 -0.58
N LYS A 239 8.75 -0.39 -0.16
CA LYS A 239 9.98 -0.79 -0.84
C LYS A 239 10.24 -2.31 -0.82
N SER A 240 9.53 -3.07 0.00
CA SER A 240 9.57 -4.54 0.02
C SER A 240 8.52 -5.20 -0.89
N LEU A 241 7.44 -4.48 -1.22
CA LEU A 241 6.39 -4.98 -2.12
C LEU A 241 6.89 -4.98 -3.57
N ALA A 242 6.46 -5.97 -4.34
CA ALA A 242 6.60 -5.92 -5.80
C ALA A 242 5.76 -4.77 -6.36
N ARG A 243 6.25 -4.07 -7.40
CA ARG A 243 5.41 -3.13 -8.17
C ARG A 243 4.29 -3.91 -8.85
N ALA A 244 3.07 -3.36 -8.84
CA ALA A 244 1.95 -3.92 -9.57
C ALA A 244 2.09 -3.65 -11.09
N GLU A 245 1.60 -4.55 -11.93
CA GLU A 245 1.69 -4.45 -13.39
C GLU A 245 0.44 -4.95 -14.13
N TYR A 246 0.38 -4.78 -15.44
CA TYR A 246 -0.68 -5.34 -16.29
C TYR A 246 -0.18 -6.61 -16.97
N SER A 247 -0.87 -7.73 -16.72
CA SER A 247 -0.53 -9.05 -17.28
C SER A 247 -1.82 -9.88 -17.49
N PRO A 248 -1.90 -10.75 -18.50
CA PRO A 248 -2.99 -11.71 -18.60
C PRO A 248 -2.92 -12.84 -17.54
N GLU A 249 -1.79 -13.00 -16.85
CA GLU A 249 -1.53 -14.10 -15.91
C GLU A 249 -2.38 -14.05 -14.63
N VAL A 250 -2.78 -15.22 -14.14
CA VAL A 250 -3.63 -15.38 -12.94
C VAL A 250 -2.77 -15.38 -11.65
N VAL A 251 -2.09 -14.25 -11.41
CA VAL A 251 -1.22 -14.04 -10.21
C VAL A 251 -2.00 -13.51 -9.00
N GLY A 252 -3.12 -12.82 -9.23
CA GLY A 252 -3.85 -12.07 -8.21
C GLY A 252 -3.14 -10.78 -7.79
N HIS A 253 -3.64 -10.14 -6.73
CA HIS A 253 -3.15 -8.87 -6.20
C HIS A 253 -2.96 -8.91 -4.68
N PHE A 254 -1.71 -9.09 -4.24
CA PHE A 254 -1.33 -9.28 -2.84
C PHE A 254 -1.82 -8.15 -1.92
N ALA A 255 -1.49 -6.89 -2.21
CA ALA A 255 -1.85 -5.78 -1.30
C ALA A 255 -3.37 -5.60 -1.13
N LEU A 256 -4.16 -5.71 -2.21
CA LEU A 256 -5.63 -5.65 -2.19
C LEU A 256 -6.31 -6.92 -1.64
N ALA A 257 -5.54 -7.95 -1.26
CA ALA A 257 -6.05 -9.24 -0.79
C ALA A 257 -6.95 -10.00 -1.78
N SER A 258 -6.72 -9.81 -3.08
CA SER A 258 -7.65 -10.22 -4.14
C SER A 258 -7.06 -11.30 -5.07
N GLU A 259 -7.89 -12.26 -5.49
CA GLU A 259 -7.52 -13.32 -6.44
C GLU A 259 -7.82 -12.92 -7.89
N HIS A 260 -8.92 -12.19 -8.13
CA HIS A 260 -9.32 -11.71 -9.46
C HIS A 260 -9.45 -10.18 -9.44
N TYR A 261 -8.47 -9.47 -9.99
CA TYR A 261 -8.46 -8.02 -10.04
C TYR A 261 -8.01 -7.48 -11.41
N CYS A 262 -8.76 -6.52 -11.95
CA CYS A 262 -8.44 -5.79 -13.17
C CYS A 262 -8.88 -4.34 -13.00
N HIS A 263 -8.34 -3.42 -13.78
CA HIS A 263 -8.85 -2.05 -13.80
C HIS A 263 -9.99 -1.92 -14.82
N PHE A 264 -11.15 -1.42 -14.37
CA PHE A 264 -12.36 -1.19 -15.17
C PHE A 264 -12.89 0.26 -15.04
N THR A 265 -12.59 0.95 -13.93
CA THR A 265 -13.25 2.19 -13.51
C THR A 265 -12.66 3.50 -14.03
N SER A 266 -11.70 3.47 -14.97
CA SER A 266 -11.07 4.69 -15.52
C SER A 266 -10.68 4.60 -17.01
N PRO A 267 -11.56 4.16 -17.94
CA PRO A 267 -11.26 4.01 -19.37
C PRO A 267 -10.89 5.32 -20.09
N ILE A 268 -11.18 6.48 -19.49
CA ILE A 268 -10.83 7.80 -20.02
C ILE A 268 -9.32 8.07 -19.91
N ARG A 269 -8.63 7.46 -18.93
CA ARG A 269 -7.24 7.78 -18.56
C ARG A 269 -6.30 6.57 -18.48
N ARG A 270 -6.80 5.34 -18.69
CA ARG A 270 -6.02 4.09 -18.69
C ARG A 270 -6.51 3.18 -19.81
N TYR A 271 -5.59 2.72 -20.66
CA TYR A 271 -5.93 1.90 -21.82
C TYR A 271 -6.29 0.46 -21.42
N ALA A 272 -5.77 -0.03 -20.28
CA ALA A 272 -6.15 -1.32 -19.71
C ALA A 272 -7.66 -1.42 -19.47
N ASP A 273 -8.24 -0.43 -18.77
CA ASP A 273 -9.69 -0.33 -18.55
C ASP A 273 -10.46 -0.29 -19.87
N LEU A 274 -9.95 0.40 -20.89
CA LEU A 274 -10.59 0.48 -22.19
C LEU A 274 -10.61 -0.89 -22.92
N THR A 275 -9.62 -1.76 -22.72
CA THR A 275 -9.68 -3.16 -23.19
C THR A 275 -10.69 -4.00 -22.42
N VAL A 276 -10.82 -3.80 -21.11
CA VAL A 276 -11.83 -4.48 -20.28
C VAL A 276 -13.25 -4.05 -20.67
N HIS A 277 -13.45 -2.79 -21.06
CA HIS A 277 -14.72 -2.30 -21.60
C HIS A 277 -15.09 -2.97 -22.94
N ARG A 278 -14.13 -3.25 -23.82
CA ARG A 278 -14.37 -3.98 -25.08
C ARG A 278 -14.85 -5.42 -24.84
N LEU A 279 -14.23 -6.11 -23.87
CA LEU A 279 -14.65 -7.46 -23.47
C LEU A 279 -16.06 -7.48 -22.84
N LEU A 280 -16.47 -6.39 -22.18
CA LEU A 280 -17.85 -6.25 -21.71
C LEU A 280 -18.85 -6.05 -22.85
N ASP A 281 -18.51 -5.31 -23.91
CA ASP A 281 -19.39 -5.21 -25.09
C ASP A 281 -19.47 -6.54 -25.85
N ALA A 282 -18.36 -7.28 -25.97
CA ALA A 282 -18.35 -8.64 -26.49
C ALA A 282 -19.26 -9.59 -25.67
N TYR A 283 -19.19 -9.50 -24.33
CA TYR A 283 -20.10 -10.21 -23.42
C TYR A 283 -21.57 -9.80 -23.59
N PHE A 284 -21.87 -8.51 -23.78
CA PHE A 284 -23.23 -8.04 -24.01
C PHE A 284 -23.79 -8.51 -25.35
N ALA A 285 -23.00 -8.47 -26.42
CA ALA A 285 -23.37 -9.01 -27.73
C ALA A 285 -23.66 -10.53 -27.65
N ALA A 286 -22.77 -11.29 -27.02
CA ALA A 286 -22.91 -12.74 -26.82
C ALA A 286 -24.11 -13.15 -25.95
N ARG A 287 -24.57 -12.24 -25.08
CA ARG A 287 -25.77 -12.42 -24.25
C ARG A 287 -27.06 -12.01 -24.97
N GLY A 288 -26.97 -11.06 -25.90
CA GLY A 288 -28.10 -10.42 -26.58
C GLY A 288 -28.85 -9.41 -25.69
N GLU A 289 -29.69 -8.59 -26.32
CA GLU A 289 -30.45 -7.50 -25.66
C GLU A 289 -31.51 -7.98 -24.64
N ALA A 290 -31.69 -9.29 -24.49
CA ALA A 290 -32.62 -9.91 -23.56
C ALA A 290 -32.21 -9.71 -22.09
N GLY A 291 -32.47 -8.52 -21.56
CA GLY A 291 -32.48 -8.21 -20.13
C GLY A 291 -33.59 -8.94 -19.35
N GLY A 292 -34.46 -9.68 -20.03
CA GLY A 292 -35.53 -10.50 -19.45
C GLY A 292 -35.02 -11.79 -18.77
N THR A 293 -35.81 -12.28 -17.83
CA THR A 293 -35.49 -13.44 -16.99
C THR A 293 -35.66 -14.78 -17.72
N GLN A 294 -34.79 -15.10 -18.69
CA GLN A 294 -34.70 -16.46 -19.21
C GLN A 294 -34.15 -17.40 -18.13
N ARG A 295 -35.04 -18.17 -17.48
CA ARG A 295 -34.72 -19.33 -16.63
C ARG A 295 -34.17 -20.49 -17.49
N GLY A 296 -32.98 -20.30 -18.06
CA GLY A 296 -32.27 -21.31 -18.85
C GLY A 296 -30.78 -21.10 -18.75
N LYS A 297 -30.02 -22.13 -18.36
CA LYS A 297 -28.56 -22.09 -18.22
C LYS A 297 -27.84 -22.14 -19.58
N ARG A 298 -28.22 -21.27 -20.53
CA ARG A 298 -27.44 -21.09 -21.76
C ARG A 298 -26.10 -20.47 -21.38
N LYS A 299 -25.00 -21.20 -21.56
CA LYS A 299 -23.66 -20.63 -21.37
C LYS A 299 -23.52 -19.44 -22.32
N VAL A 300 -23.10 -18.28 -21.81
CA VAL A 300 -22.73 -17.16 -22.67
C VAL A 300 -21.42 -17.54 -23.34
N GLN A 301 -21.43 -17.62 -24.67
CA GLN A 301 -20.27 -17.95 -25.47
C GLN A 301 -19.89 -16.70 -26.25
N VAL A 302 -18.80 -16.06 -25.82
CA VAL A 302 -18.26 -14.88 -26.48
C VAL A 302 -17.56 -15.29 -27.78
N ASP A 303 -17.70 -14.46 -28.81
CA ASP A 303 -17.06 -14.65 -30.11
C ASP A 303 -15.53 -14.58 -29.98
N PRO A 304 -14.76 -15.63 -30.35
CA PRO A 304 -13.31 -15.60 -30.32
C PRO A 304 -12.67 -14.44 -31.10
N GLU A 305 -13.28 -13.95 -32.19
CA GLU A 305 -12.73 -12.83 -32.96
C GLU A 305 -12.83 -11.48 -32.22
N SER A 306 -13.74 -11.39 -31.23
CA SER A 306 -13.89 -10.21 -30.37
C SER A 306 -12.94 -10.19 -29.16
N VAL A 307 -12.09 -11.22 -29.02
CA VAL A 307 -11.21 -11.45 -27.87
C VAL A 307 -9.74 -11.36 -28.31
N PRO A 308 -8.89 -10.51 -27.70
CA PRO A 308 -7.48 -10.41 -28.07
C PRO A 308 -6.71 -11.68 -27.69
N SER A 309 -5.69 -12.02 -28.48
CA SER A 309 -4.86 -13.20 -28.20
C SER A 309 -4.08 -13.06 -26.89
N TYR A 310 -3.66 -14.19 -26.31
CA TYR A 310 -2.85 -14.19 -25.09
C TYR A 310 -1.53 -13.45 -25.30
N ASP A 311 -0.86 -13.65 -26.43
CA ASP A 311 0.41 -13.00 -26.75
C ASP A 311 0.25 -11.50 -26.98
N ASP A 312 -0.83 -11.06 -27.64
CA ASP A 312 -1.18 -9.64 -27.76
C ASP A 312 -1.36 -9.00 -26.38
N LEU A 313 -2.04 -9.69 -25.45
CA LEU A 313 -2.21 -9.23 -24.07
C LEU A 313 -0.89 -9.19 -23.30
N VAL A 314 0.03 -10.15 -23.51
CA VAL A 314 1.38 -10.12 -22.92
C VAL A 314 2.17 -8.89 -23.40
N GLN A 315 2.17 -8.61 -24.71
CA GLN A 315 2.88 -7.44 -25.24
C GLN A 315 2.21 -6.12 -24.84
N LEU A 316 0.88 -6.09 -24.83
CA LEU A 316 0.11 -4.91 -24.43
C LEU A 316 0.27 -4.60 -22.94
N GLY A 317 0.25 -5.62 -22.07
CA GLY A 317 0.47 -5.47 -20.63
C GLY A 317 1.84 -4.86 -20.32
N LYS A 318 2.90 -5.40 -20.93
CA LYS A 318 4.27 -4.86 -20.87
C LYS A 318 4.33 -3.38 -21.29
N HIS A 319 3.67 -3.02 -22.39
CA HIS A 319 3.62 -1.64 -22.89
C HIS A 319 2.86 -0.69 -21.95
N ILE A 320 1.68 -1.08 -21.46
CA ILE A 320 0.91 -0.23 -20.53
C ILE A 320 1.68 -0.04 -19.23
N SER A 321 2.27 -1.09 -18.64
CA SER A 321 3.09 -0.92 -17.43
C SER A 321 4.45 -0.24 -17.68
N PHE A 322 4.97 -0.21 -18.91
CA PHE A 322 6.10 0.67 -19.24
C PHE A 322 5.66 2.14 -19.29
N THR A 323 4.57 2.45 -19.99
CA THR A 323 4.05 3.82 -20.12
C THR A 323 3.53 4.41 -18.80
N GLU A 324 2.94 3.57 -17.94
CA GLU A 324 2.57 3.88 -16.55
C GLU A 324 3.81 4.31 -15.75
N ARG A 325 4.81 3.42 -15.58
CA ARG A 325 6.05 3.72 -14.84
C ARG A 325 6.76 4.98 -15.37
N ARG A 326 6.83 5.15 -16.69
CA ARG A 326 7.41 6.36 -17.32
C ARG A 326 6.63 7.64 -16.98
N GLY A 327 5.31 7.56 -16.82
CA GLY A 327 4.47 8.66 -16.33
C GLY A 327 4.75 8.96 -14.86
N ASP A 328 4.67 7.94 -14.01
CA ASP A 328 4.90 8.04 -12.55
C ASP A 328 6.29 8.62 -12.24
N ASP A 329 7.34 8.11 -12.88
CA ASP A 329 8.72 8.53 -12.67
C ASP A 329 8.91 10.00 -13.15
N ALA A 330 8.32 10.40 -14.29
CA ALA A 330 8.40 11.78 -14.80
C ALA A 330 7.60 12.79 -13.95
N GLU A 331 6.42 12.39 -13.46
CA GLU A 331 5.62 13.19 -12.53
C GLU A 331 6.38 13.43 -11.22
N ARG A 332 6.98 12.37 -10.66
CA ARG A 332 7.78 12.43 -9.45
C ARG A 332 9.03 13.30 -9.62
N GLU A 333 9.74 13.19 -10.75
CA GLU A 333 10.88 14.04 -11.05
C GLU A 333 10.51 15.52 -11.11
N LEU A 334 9.40 15.86 -11.77
CA LEU A 334 8.94 17.25 -11.85
C LEU A 334 8.45 17.76 -10.49
N ARG A 335 7.69 16.96 -9.73
CA ARG A 335 7.27 17.28 -8.35
C ARG A 335 8.48 17.57 -7.46
N GLN A 336 9.55 16.77 -7.56
CA GLN A 336 10.80 17.00 -6.82
C GLN A 336 11.49 18.32 -7.23
N VAL A 337 11.66 18.59 -8.53
CA VAL A 337 12.24 19.86 -9.00
C VAL A 337 11.42 21.06 -8.52
N LYS A 338 10.09 20.97 -8.62
CA LYS A 338 9.14 22.01 -8.21
C LYS A 338 9.15 22.28 -6.70
N LEU A 339 9.31 21.24 -5.87
CA LEU A 339 9.53 21.40 -4.42
C LEU A 339 10.88 22.04 -4.10
N LEU A 340 11.95 21.71 -4.84
CA LEU A 340 13.25 22.34 -4.65
C LEU A 340 13.26 23.81 -5.11
N GLU A 341 12.49 24.17 -6.14
CA GLU A 341 12.29 25.57 -6.54
C GLU A 341 11.61 26.39 -5.42
N LEU A 342 10.63 25.80 -4.73
CA LEU A 342 10.02 26.39 -3.53
C LEU A 342 11.05 26.51 -2.39
N LEU A 343 11.70 25.41 -1.99
CA LEU A 343 12.64 25.35 -0.87
C LEU A 343 13.89 26.23 -1.04
N LYS A 344 14.23 26.65 -2.26
CA LYS A 344 15.27 27.65 -2.51
C LYS A 344 14.97 29.02 -1.88
N GLN A 345 13.70 29.34 -1.64
CA GLN A 345 13.27 30.55 -0.92
C GLN A 345 13.36 30.39 0.62
N HIS A 346 13.55 29.17 1.11
CA HIS A 346 13.60 28.78 2.53
C HIS A 346 15.02 28.40 3.00
N ILE A 347 16.06 28.84 2.30
CA ILE A 347 17.45 28.60 2.72
C ILE A 347 17.73 29.38 4.01
N GLY A 348 18.14 28.67 5.05
CA GLY A 348 18.29 29.19 6.41
C GLY A 348 17.14 28.85 7.36
N ASP A 349 15.97 28.44 6.86
CA ASP A 349 14.82 28.09 7.71
C ASP A 349 15.04 26.76 8.46
N VAL A 350 14.51 26.68 9.68
CA VAL A 350 14.63 25.53 10.58
C VAL A 350 13.37 24.66 10.53
N TYR A 351 13.53 23.40 10.15
CA TYR A 351 12.45 22.42 10.09
C TYR A 351 12.67 21.25 11.04
N THR A 352 11.58 20.62 11.48
CA THR A 352 11.65 19.27 12.07
C THR A 352 11.71 18.23 10.96
N GLY A 353 12.62 17.28 11.08
CA GLY A 353 12.77 16.16 10.17
C GLY A 353 13.00 14.82 10.87
N VAL A 354 12.75 13.74 10.12
CA VAL A 354 12.92 12.35 10.56
C VAL A 354 14.04 11.70 9.76
N VAL A 355 14.93 10.97 10.41
CA VAL A 355 15.98 10.19 9.72
C VAL A 355 15.35 9.07 8.91
N THR A 356 15.41 9.17 7.58
CA THR A 356 14.86 8.19 6.62
C THR A 356 15.90 7.17 6.16
N GLY A 357 17.19 7.49 6.23
CA GLY A 357 18.27 6.60 5.84
C GLY A 357 19.64 6.99 6.40
N VAL A 358 20.53 6.01 6.51
CA VAL A 358 21.93 6.19 6.92
C VAL A 358 22.82 5.49 5.89
N THR A 359 23.87 6.16 5.42
CA THR A 359 24.79 5.68 4.38
C THR A 359 26.24 5.97 4.77
N ASN A 360 27.22 5.39 4.05
CA ASN A 360 28.64 5.60 4.31
C ASN A 360 29.13 7.06 4.16
N PHE A 361 28.35 7.95 3.52
CA PHE A 361 28.72 9.34 3.26
C PHE A 361 27.85 10.37 4.00
N GLY A 362 26.74 9.94 4.62
CA GLY A 362 25.84 10.83 5.35
C GLY A 362 24.50 10.22 5.74
N VAL A 363 23.68 11.06 6.34
CA VAL A 363 22.36 10.75 6.88
C VAL A 363 21.29 11.48 6.05
N PHE A 364 20.29 10.73 5.58
CA PHE A 364 19.10 11.30 4.92
C PHE A 364 18.05 11.63 5.97
N ILE A 365 17.52 12.85 5.91
CA ILE A 365 16.50 13.38 6.81
C ILE A 365 15.40 14.00 5.96
N GLN A 366 14.16 13.51 6.11
CA GLN A 366 13.01 14.08 5.45
C GLN A 366 12.45 15.26 6.24
N ILE A 367 12.26 16.41 5.58
CA ILE A 367 11.58 17.58 6.13
C ILE A 367 10.06 17.35 6.13
N GLN A 368 9.42 17.42 7.30
CA GLN A 368 8.03 16.94 7.45
C GLN A 368 6.96 17.71 6.67
N PRO A 369 6.97 19.06 6.55
CA PRO A 369 5.94 19.77 5.79
C PRO A 369 5.93 19.48 4.28
N TYR A 370 7.11 19.25 3.70
CA TYR A 370 7.30 19.12 2.24
C TYR A 370 7.57 17.69 1.77
N LEU A 371 7.80 16.77 2.71
CA LEU A 371 8.16 15.36 2.47
C LEU A 371 9.42 15.14 1.60
N VAL A 372 10.27 16.16 1.45
CA VAL A 372 11.54 16.08 0.72
C VAL A 372 12.63 15.50 1.61
N ASP A 373 13.30 14.45 1.15
CA ASP A 373 14.56 13.95 1.71
C ASP A 373 15.71 14.93 1.40
N GLY A 374 16.40 15.40 2.44
CA GLY A 374 17.68 16.10 2.34
C GLY A 374 18.83 15.33 2.97
N LEU A 375 20.07 15.67 2.62
CA LEU A 375 21.28 14.97 3.04
C LEU A 375 22.11 15.83 4.01
N ILE A 376 22.49 15.25 5.15
CA ILE A 376 23.61 15.75 5.97
C ILE A 376 24.82 14.84 5.75
N ARG A 377 25.88 15.38 5.14
CA ARG A 377 27.18 14.69 5.02
C ARG A 377 27.85 14.64 6.40
N TYR A 378 28.60 13.58 6.72
CA TYR A 378 29.23 13.46 8.06
C TYR A 378 30.16 14.64 8.40
N GLU A 379 30.86 15.17 7.39
CA GLU A 379 31.66 16.41 7.46
C GLU A 379 30.88 17.62 8.00
N ASN A 380 29.58 17.70 7.71
CA ASN A 380 28.68 18.80 8.07
C ASN A 380 27.72 18.45 9.22
N LEU A 381 27.90 17.28 9.86
CA LEU A 381 26.99 16.77 10.88
C LEU A 381 27.36 17.32 12.26
N MET A 382 28.45 16.81 12.85
CA MET A 382 29.09 17.33 14.05
C MET A 382 30.56 16.90 14.05
N ASP A 383 31.42 17.63 14.76
CA ASP A 383 32.83 17.30 15.01
C ASP A 383 32.96 15.98 15.82
N ASP A 384 32.91 14.85 15.11
CA ASP A 384 33.11 13.52 15.67
C ASP A 384 33.55 12.54 14.57
N TRP A 385 34.20 11.45 14.96
CA TRP A 385 34.48 10.32 14.08
C TRP A 385 33.28 9.39 14.08
N TRP A 386 32.62 9.26 12.93
CA TRP A 386 31.37 8.50 12.81
C TRP A 386 31.64 7.04 12.43
N ASP A 387 31.35 6.12 13.35
CA ASP A 387 31.21 4.70 13.08
C ASP A 387 29.82 4.44 12.48
N VAL A 388 29.74 3.77 11.32
CA VAL A 388 28.52 3.73 10.49
C VAL A 388 28.08 2.29 10.23
N ASP A 389 27.03 1.84 10.91
CA ASP A 389 26.38 0.57 10.61
C ASP A 389 25.15 0.81 9.71
N VAL A 390 25.37 0.75 8.40
CA VAL A 390 24.30 0.83 7.38
C VAL A 390 23.30 -0.32 7.51
N LYS A 391 23.70 -1.50 8.01
CA LYS A 391 22.80 -2.64 8.21
C LYS A 391 21.98 -2.49 9.49
N GLY A 392 22.61 -1.98 10.55
CA GLY A 392 21.99 -1.57 11.80
C GLY A 392 21.19 -0.26 11.70
N GLY A 393 21.27 0.45 10.58
CA GLY A 393 20.54 1.70 10.33
C GLY A 393 20.91 2.82 11.31
N PHE A 394 22.18 2.94 11.71
CA PHE A 394 22.64 4.04 12.55
C PHE A 394 24.10 4.45 12.30
N ALA A 395 24.39 5.71 12.60
CA ALA A 395 25.75 6.21 12.78
C ALA A 395 25.98 6.54 14.26
N ARG A 396 27.21 6.38 14.75
CA ARG A 396 27.61 6.67 16.12
C ARG A 396 28.93 7.44 16.17
N GLY A 397 28.92 8.60 16.82
CA GLY A 397 30.12 9.36 17.11
C GLY A 397 30.99 8.64 18.15
N GLN A 398 32.27 8.44 17.84
CA GLN A 398 33.22 7.74 18.71
C GLN A 398 33.61 8.56 19.95
N ARG A 399 33.71 9.89 19.81
CA ARG A 399 34.11 10.83 20.87
C ARG A 399 32.94 11.22 21.77
N THR A 400 31.80 11.58 21.19
CA THR A 400 30.60 12.00 21.95
C THR A 400 29.74 10.83 22.39
N GLY A 401 29.89 9.67 21.74
CA GLY A 401 29.01 8.51 21.92
C GLY A 401 27.63 8.67 21.27
N THR A 402 27.32 9.83 20.71
CA THR A 402 26.01 10.19 20.13
C THR A 402 25.62 9.22 19.03
N ARG A 403 24.38 8.75 19.04
CA ARG A 403 23.83 7.84 18.03
C ARG A 403 22.72 8.52 17.24
N ILE A 404 22.77 8.42 15.92
CA ILE A 404 21.71 8.83 15.00
C ILE A 404 21.21 7.58 14.29
N GLY A 405 20.00 7.12 14.60
CA GLY A 405 19.36 5.99 13.96
C GLY A 405 18.22 6.39 13.05
N ILE A 406 17.87 5.50 12.11
CA ILE A 406 16.67 5.60 11.30
C ILE A 406 15.43 5.68 12.22
N GLY A 407 14.59 6.69 11.99
CA GLY A 407 13.43 7.02 12.84
C GLY A 407 13.71 7.94 14.04
N ASP A 408 14.95 8.37 14.29
CA ASP A 408 15.23 9.47 15.22
C ASP A 408 14.82 10.83 14.60
N THR A 409 14.56 11.82 15.45
CA THR A 409 14.09 13.17 15.04
C THR A 409 15.16 14.24 15.25
N ALA A 410 15.27 15.19 14.32
CA ALA A 410 16.19 16.32 14.43
C ALA A 410 15.53 17.63 13.97
N LYS A 411 16.01 18.76 14.48
CA LYS A 411 15.85 20.05 13.81
C LYS A 411 16.98 20.21 12.80
N VAL A 412 16.65 20.57 11.58
CA VAL A 412 17.56 20.76 10.46
C VAL A 412 17.37 22.13 9.83
N VAL A 413 18.45 22.73 9.37
CA VAL A 413 18.47 23.96 8.56
C VAL A 413 18.65 23.58 7.10
N ILE A 414 17.90 24.22 6.20
CA ILE A 414 18.18 24.13 4.76
C ILE A 414 19.46 24.90 4.47
N ALA A 415 20.55 24.18 4.18
CA ALA A 415 21.88 24.76 4.00
C ALA A 415 22.16 25.10 2.52
N ARG A 416 21.72 24.24 1.59
CA ARG A 416 21.88 24.47 0.13
C ARG A 416 20.81 23.72 -0.66
N VAL A 417 20.36 24.33 -1.75
CA VAL A 417 19.48 23.69 -2.76
C VAL A 417 20.22 23.66 -4.10
N ASP A 418 20.45 22.47 -4.64
CA ASP A 418 21.13 22.24 -5.92
C ASP A 418 20.13 21.70 -6.95
N LEU A 419 19.45 22.61 -7.65
CA LEU A 419 18.44 22.27 -8.67
C LEU A 419 19.00 21.38 -9.81
N PRO A 420 20.18 21.64 -10.40
CA PRO A 420 20.76 20.77 -11.43
C PRO A 420 20.98 19.33 -10.98
N ARG A 421 21.37 19.10 -9.72
CA ARG A 421 21.55 17.75 -9.15
C ARG A 421 20.30 17.17 -8.50
N ARG A 422 19.28 18.01 -8.29
CA ARG A 422 18.09 17.74 -7.47
C ARG A 422 18.44 17.36 -6.01
N GLU A 423 19.55 17.90 -5.50
CA GLU A 423 20.03 17.68 -4.12
C GLU A 423 19.53 18.80 -3.17
N LEU A 424 19.21 18.42 -1.94
CA LEU A 424 18.94 19.30 -0.80
C LEU A 424 19.98 18.99 0.28
N ASP A 425 20.97 19.86 0.50
CA ASP A 425 21.91 19.71 1.60
C ASP A 425 21.33 20.36 2.87
N LEU A 426 21.41 19.64 3.98
CA LEU A 426 20.94 20.06 5.28
C LEU A 426 22.11 20.21 6.27
N ALA A 427 21.92 21.04 7.29
CA ALA A 427 22.77 21.12 8.47
C ALA A 427 21.95 20.83 9.73
N ILE A 428 22.54 20.26 10.78
CA ILE A 428 21.82 19.97 12.02
C ILE A 428 21.79 21.20 12.94
N SER A 429 20.65 21.41 13.61
CA SER A 429 20.43 22.52 14.56
C SER A 429 20.18 22.02 15.99
N GLU A 430 19.32 21.01 16.15
CA GLU A 430 19.13 20.29 17.41
C GLU A 430 18.97 18.79 17.12
N LEU A 431 19.60 17.93 17.91
CA LEU A 431 19.48 16.47 17.80
C LEU A 431 18.58 15.96 18.94
N ARG A 432 17.39 15.44 18.61
CA ARG A 432 16.41 14.92 19.58
C ARG A 432 16.27 13.40 19.43
N GLY A 433 17.24 12.68 20.00
CA GLY A 433 17.20 11.22 20.07
C GLY A 433 15.98 10.71 20.86
N ARG A 434 15.47 9.54 20.48
CA ARG A 434 14.27 8.90 21.08
C ARG A 434 14.20 9.00 22.61
N THR A 435 13.21 9.75 23.12
CA THR A 435 12.78 9.70 24.52
C THR A 435 12.19 8.32 24.83
N ARG A 436 12.95 7.47 25.51
CA ARG A 436 12.50 6.13 25.94
C ARG A 436 11.46 6.23 27.07
N THR A 437 10.19 6.39 26.70
CA THR A 437 9.02 6.18 27.58
C THR A 437 8.90 4.70 27.96
N GLY A 438 9.74 4.24 28.89
CA GLY A 438 9.79 2.82 29.25
C GLY A 438 11.15 2.34 29.78
N ALA A 439 11.65 2.99 30.84
CA ALA A 439 12.63 2.41 31.75
C ALA A 439 12.36 2.99 33.13
N GLY A 440 11.81 2.18 34.04
CA GLY A 440 11.54 2.62 35.41
C GLY A 440 12.85 2.79 36.18
N THR A 441 13.32 4.03 36.34
CA THR A 441 14.37 4.37 37.30
C THR A 441 13.83 4.12 38.71
N ALA A 442 14.24 2.99 39.31
CA ALA A 442 14.03 2.76 40.73
C ALA A 442 14.69 3.91 41.52
N PRO A 443 14.00 4.52 42.50
CA PRO A 443 14.58 5.62 43.27
C PRO A 443 15.82 5.17 44.05
N ASP A 444 16.94 5.86 43.87
CA ASP A 444 18.12 5.68 44.71
C ASP A 444 17.85 6.26 46.11
N THR A 445 17.52 5.39 47.06
CA THR A 445 17.30 5.76 48.46
C THR A 445 18.55 5.53 49.31
N THR A 446 19.62 6.26 49.02
CA THR A 446 20.78 6.36 49.91
C THR A 446 20.41 7.14 51.18
N LYS A 447 20.46 6.47 52.35
CA LYS A 447 20.52 7.10 53.67
C LYS A 447 21.59 6.45 54.55
N PRO A 448 22.26 7.19 55.44
CA PRO A 448 23.40 6.68 56.21
C PRO A 448 22.97 5.67 57.29
N GLY A 449 23.84 4.69 57.56
CA GLY A 449 23.53 3.58 58.45
C GLY A 449 23.86 3.79 59.94
N GLN A 450 23.47 2.80 60.75
CA GLN A 450 24.00 2.58 62.10
C GLN A 450 24.41 1.10 62.24
N HIS A 451 25.57 0.87 62.87
CA HIS A 451 25.92 -0.44 63.45
C HIS A 451 24.97 -0.74 64.64
N LYS A 452 24.81 -1.97 65.18
CA LYS A 452 25.81 -3.01 65.56
C LYS A 452 25.05 -4.36 65.82
N PRO A 453 25.64 -5.47 66.35
CA PRO A 453 26.07 -6.57 65.48
C PRO A 453 25.61 -7.99 65.92
N LYS A 454 25.97 -9.01 65.11
CA LYS A 454 26.03 -10.46 65.47
C LYS A 454 24.66 -11.13 65.78
N SER A 455 24.38 -12.33 65.30
CA SER A 455 25.18 -13.53 65.55
C SER A 455 25.16 -14.58 64.43
N THR A 456 26.04 -15.57 64.56
CA THR A 456 26.18 -16.73 63.67
C THR A 456 25.41 -17.94 64.22
N LYS A 457 24.84 -18.77 63.33
CA LYS A 457 25.00 -20.24 63.39
C LYS A 457 24.54 -20.96 62.12
N THR A 458 25.18 -22.10 61.87
CA THR A 458 24.97 -23.01 60.74
C THR A 458 24.15 -24.25 61.15
N HIS A 459 23.81 -25.08 60.15
CA HIS A 459 23.38 -26.49 60.19
C HIS A 459 21.88 -26.80 60.36
N ARG A 460 21.18 -27.35 59.34
CA ARG A 460 21.29 -28.70 58.68
C ARG A 460 20.37 -29.75 59.33
N LYS A 461 19.27 -30.07 58.61
CA LYS A 461 18.48 -31.34 58.59
C LYS A 461 18.05 -32.00 59.93
N GLY A 462 16.73 -32.17 60.13
CA GLY A 462 16.16 -33.14 61.08
C GLY A 462 14.70 -33.50 60.72
N LYS A 463 14.29 -34.77 60.85
CA LYS A 463 12.95 -35.30 60.48
C LYS A 463 12.02 -35.40 61.70
N GLY A 464 10.72 -35.21 61.46
CA GLY A 464 9.62 -35.92 62.15
C GLY A 464 9.11 -35.30 63.47
N ILE A 465 7.98 -35.77 64.04
CA ILE A 465 6.97 -36.74 63.57
C ILE A 465 5.63 -36.48 64.32
N SER A 466 4.48 -36.68 63.63
CA SER A 466 3.10 -36.78 64.17
C SER A 466 2.58 -35.56 65.01
N SER A 467 1.31 -35.45 65.45
CA SER A 467 0.18 -36.40 65.47
C SER A 467 -1.20 -35.70 65.49
N ILE A 468 -2.28 -36.44 65.16
CA ILE A 468 -3.70 -36.25 65.59
C ILE A 468 -4.43 -34.98 65.07
N ALA A 469 -5.74 -34.97 64.74
CA ALA A 469 -6.68 -35.99 64.22
C ALA A 469 -7.97 -35.28 63.71
N THR A 470 -8.94 -36.05 63.20
CA THR A 470 -10.28 -35.62 62.71
C THR A 470 -10.31 -34.78 61.41
N GLY A 471 -11.23 -35.00 60.47
CA GLY A 471 -12.14 -36.14 60.34
C GLY A 471 -13.12 -36.02 59.17
N SER A 472 -13.26 -37.09 58.38
CA SER A 472 -14.31 -37.36 57.34
C SER A 472 -14.50 -36.34 56.19
N GLY A 473 -14.75 -36.77 54.93
CA GLY A 473 -14.84 -38.13 54.43
C GLY A 473 -14.90 -38.27 52.90
N ARG A 474 -14.56 -39.48 52.46
CA ARG A 474 -14.72 -40.13 51.13
C ARG A 474 -16.02 -39.72 50.40
N SER A 475 -16.08 -39.77 49.06
CA SER A 475 -15.74 -40.99 48.27
C SER A 475 -15.28 -40.81 46.80
N GLN A 476 -14.63 -41.88 46.34
CA GLN A 476 -14.20 -42.24 44.98
C GLN A 476 -14.76 -43.68 44.70
N PRO A 477 -14.38 -44.43 43.63
CA PRO A 477 -14.46 -44.15 42.18
C PRO A 477 -15.04 -45.38 41.40
N ARG A 478 -15.01 -45.35 40.04
CA ARG A 478 -14.90 -46.53 39.11
C ARG A 478 -14.86 -46.01 37.65
N GLY A 479 -14.27 -46.67 36.65
CA GLY A 479 -13.38 -47.86 36.64
C GLY A 479 -13.38 -48.59 35.27
N GLY A 480 -12.20 -49.01 34.76
CA GLY A 480 -12.02 -49.76 33.49
C GLY A 480 -11.72 -48.85 32.27
N SER A 481 -10.78 -49.09 31.33
CA SER A 481 -10.21 -50.30 30.66
C SER A 481 -11.02 -50.76 29.42
N ALA A 482 -10.43 -51.15 28.27
CA ALA A 482 -9.02 -51.50 27.96
C ALA A 482 -8.62 -51.33 26.45
N LYS A 483 -7.30 -51.51 26.18
CA LYS A 483 -6.60 -52.25 25.08
C LYS A 483 -7.42 -52.72 23.84
N LYS A 484 -6.91 -52.84 22.60
CA LYS A 484 -5.64 -53.36 21.99
C LYS A 484 -5.66 -52.94 20.47
N SER A 485 -4.67 -53.11 19.56
CA SER A 485 -3.18 -53.06 19.54
C SER A 485 -2.66 -53.32 18.11
N SER A 486 -1.58 -52.67 17.65
CA SER A 486 -0.87 -52.96 16.38
C SER A 486 -0.23 -54.38 16.35
N PRO A 487 0.10 -54.94 15.17
CA PRO A 487 1.41 -54.73 14.52
C PRO A 487 1.32 -54.63 12.96
N GLY A 488 2.39 -54.46 12.15
CA GLY A 488 3.81 -54.20 12.41
C GLY A 488 4.76 -54.94 11.43
N ARG A 489 5.94 -54.34 11.13
CA ARG A 489 6.98 -54.75 10.14
C ARG A 489 6.65 -54.40 8.66
N GLY A 490 7.63 -54.06 7.81
CA GLY A 490 9.05 -53.76 8.09
C GLY A 490 9.94 -53.47 6.87
N ARG A 491 11.19 -53.08 7.15
CA ARG A 491 12.45 -53.15 6.33
C ARG A 491 12.37 -53.09 4.79
N GLY A 492 12.98 -52.06 4.20
CA GLY A 492 13.49 -52.02 2.82
C GLY A 492 14.74 -51.10 2.75
N ARG A 493 15.67 -51.32 1.79
CA ARG A 493 17.00 -50.65 1.81
C ARG A 493 17.61 -50.50 0.40
N ALA A 494 18.23 -49.33 0.18
CA ALA A 494 19.23 -49.02 -0.87
C ALA A 494 18.79 -49.08 -2.36
N GLY A 495 19.52 -48.34 -3.19
CA GLY A 495 19.31 -48.19 -4.63
C GLY A 495 19.91 -46.87 -5.12
N GLY A 496 21.18 -46.89 -5.51
CA GLY A 496 21.90 -45.72 -6.05
C GLY A 496 22.92 -46.15 -7.10
N THR A 497 23.58 -45.17 -7.72
CA THR A 497 24.40 -45.25 -8.96
C THR A 497 23.59 -45.52 -10.25
N GLY A 498 23.98 -45.01 -11.42
CA GLY A 498 24.96 -43.94 -11.69
C GLY A 498 25.61 -44.01 -13.09
N GLY A 499 26.35 -42.96 -13.47
CA GLY A 499 27.40 -43.00 -14.51
C GLY A 499 26.99 -42.63 -15.95
N GLY A 500 28.01 -42.21 -16.73
CA GLY A 500 27.96 -42.05 -18.20
C GLY A 500 27.31 -40.75 -18.72
N GLY A 501 28.00 -39.79 -19.37
CA GLY A 501 29.42 -39.72 -19.76
C GLY A 501 29.58 -39.49 -21.27
N GLY A 502 30.30 -38.42 -21.65
CA GLY A 502 30.60 -38.06 -23.04
C GLY A 502 29.51 -37.25 -23.76
N GLY A 503 29.84 -36.44 -24.77
CA GLY A 503 31.19 -36.07 -25.21
C GLY A 503 31.24 -35.57 -26.66
N GLY A 504 31.78 -34.37 -26.87
CA GLY A 504 31.98 -33.75 -28.19
C GLY A 504 30.71 -33.12 -28.79
N GLY A 505 30.83 -32.19 -29.75
CA GLY A 505 32.07 -31.55 -30.20
C GLY A 505 31.90 -30.76 -31.50
N GLY A 506 32.48 -29.55 -31.55
CA GLY A 506 32.37 -28.64 -32.70
C GLY A 506 31.01 -27.94 -32.82
N GLY A 507 30.90 -26.79 -33.49
CA GLY A 507 31.97 -25.99 -34.12
C GLY A 507 31.49 -25.34 -35.41
N GLY A 508 31.57 -24.02 -35.52
CA GLY A 508 31.14 -23.28 -36.71
C GLY A 508 30.70 -21.86 -36.34
N GLY A 509 31.53 -20.87 -36.67
CA GLY A 509 31.20 -19.46 -36.44
C GLY A 509 30.50 -18.84 -37.65
N GLY A 510 29.60 -17.88 -37.41
CA GLY A 510 28.95 -17.08 -38.45
C GLY A 510 29.02 -15.59 -38.12
N ARG A 511 29.77 -14.80 -38.89
CA ARG A 511 29.71 -13.33 -38.85
C ARG A 511 28.52 -12.87 -39.69
N GLY A 512 27.64 -12.04 -39.12
CA GLY A 512 26.56 -11.37 -39.84
C GLY A 512 26.46 -9.90 -39.40
N ARG A 513 26.36 -8.98 -40.36
CA ARG A 513 26.17 -7.53 -40.10
C ARG A 513 24.73 -7.13 -40.39
N SER A 514 24.24 -6.16 -39.62
CA SER A 514 23.26 -5.12 -39.99
C SER A 514 22.13 -5.46 -40.98
N ARG A 515 20.89 -5.27 -40.52
CA ARG A 515 20.16 -4.04 -40.88
C ARG A 515 19.33 -3.55 -39.69
#